data_AF-M4FIR5-F1
#
_entry.id   AF-M4FIR5-F1
#
_cell.length_a   1.000
_cell.length_b   1.000
_cell.length_c   1.000
_cell.angle_alpha   90.00
_cell.angle_beta   90.00
_cell.angle_gamma   90.00
#
_symmetry.space_group_name_H-M   'P 1'
#
loop_
_entity.id
_entity.type
_entity.pdbx_description
1 polymer ?
#
loop_
_entity_poly.entity_id
_entity_poly.type
_entity_poly.pdbx_seq_one_letter_code
_entity_poly.pdbx_strand_id
1 'polypeptide(L)'
;MWRDLKGLEGLPKLPKSFSRLRLVNYDGKIAVLWEKSGGVSFMEKKMIWCAVIAVERRSGQEIYGKIEWCDVVLTVPKSYCVLESIAVTI
;
A
#
# COMPACT_ATOMS: atom_id res chain seq x y z
N MET A 1 13.18 -4.56 17.76
CA MET A 1 11.90 -4.10 18.36
C MET A 1 11.10 -3.37 17.29
N TRP A 2 9.84 -3.75 17.09
CA TRP A 2 8.93 -3.12 16.12
C TRP A 2 8.49 -1.73 16.61
N ARG A 3 8.18 -0.82 15.69
CA ARG A 3 7.70 0.53 15.97
C ARG A 3 6.61 0.93 14.98
N ASP A 4 5.71 1.80 15.45
CA ASP A 4 4.64 2.34 14.61
C ASP A 4 5.19 3.40 13.64
N LEU A 5 4.70 3.36 12.41
CA LEU A 5 4.96 4.38 11.39
C LEU A 5 3.86 5.44 11.48
N LYS A 6 4.22 6.65 11.91
CA LYS A 6 3.30 7.80 12.05
C LYS A 6 3.20 8.61 10.75
N GLY A 7 2.30 9.61 10.66
CA GLY A 7 2.28 10.57 9.54
C GLY A 7 1.57 10.10 8.26
N LEU A 8 0.66 9.12 8.38
CA LEU A 8 -0.05 8.52 7.24
C LEU A 8 -1.51 9.01 7.11
N GLU A 9 -1.83 10.20 7.62
CA GLU A 9 -3.20 10.71 7.73
C GLU A 9 -3.90 10.88 6.37
N GLY A 10 -3.14 10.99 5.28
CA GLY A 10 -3.67 11.06 3.90
C GLY A 10 -3.81 9.72 3.19
N LEU A 11 -3.37 8.60 3.80
CA LEU A 11 -3.39 7.30 3.16
C LEU A 11 -4.81 6.73 3.20
N PRO A 12 -5.36 6.22 2.07
CA PRO A 12 -6.62 5.50 2.09
C PRO A 12 -6.57 4.34 3.10
N LYS A 13 -7.71 4.07 3.76
CA LYS A 13 -7.79 2.98 4.73
C LYS A 13 -7.34 1.66 4.10
N LEU A 14 -6.27 1.11 4.64
CA LEU A 14 -5.74 -0.18 4.25
C LEU A 14 -6.72 -1.30 4.66
N PRO A 15 -6.80 -2.39 3.89
CA PRO A 15 -7.64 -3.53 4.25
C PRO A 15 -7.15 -4.14 5.57
N LYS A 16 -8.09 -4.52 6.44
CA LYS A 16 -7.78 -5.23 7.70
C LYS A 16 -7.11 -6.59 7.48
N SER A 17 -7.31 -7.18 6.31
CA SER A 17 -6.78 -8.50 5.98
C SER A 17 -5.47 -8.37 5.21
N PHE A 18 -4.39 -8.88 5.81
CA PHE A 18 -3.05 -8.86 5.22
C PHE A 18 -2.93 -9.64 3.92
N SER A 19 -3.85 -10.56 3.61
CA SER A 19 -3.84 -11.30 2.33
C SER A 19 -4.04 -10.39 1.12
N ARG A 20 -4.65 -9.22 1.30
CA ARG A 20 -4.92 -8.21 0.27
C ARG A 20 -3.95 -7.02 0.29
N LEU A 21 -2.84 -7.15 1.02
CA LEU A 21 -1.84 -6.11 1.15
C LEU A 21 -0.45 -6.71 0.89
N ARG A 22 0.40 -5.97 0.18
CA ARG A 22 1.80 -6.29 -0.04
C ARG A 22 2.64 -5.07 0.29
N LEU A 23 3.78 -5.31 0.91
CA LEU A 23 4.77 -4.30 1.23
C LEU A 23 6.06 -4.71 0.54
N VAL A 24 6.65 -3.80 -0.21
CA VAL A 24 7.95 -4.02 -0.87
C VAL A 24 8.88 -2.85 -0.60
N ASN A 25 10.18 -3.14 -0.49
CA ASN A 25 11.20 -2.11 -0.45
C ASN A 25 11.36 -1.54 -1.86
N TYR A 26 11.09 -0.25 -2.01
CA TYR A 26 11.20 0.48 -3.26
C TYR A 26 12.19 1.63 -3.06
N ASP A 27 13.44 1.42 -3.46
CA ASP A 27 14.51 2.43 -3.38
C ASP A 27 14.67 3.05 -1.96
N GLY A 28 14.70 2.20 -0.94
CA GLY A 28 14.79 2.64 0.47
C GLY A 28 13.48 3.22 1.03
N LYS A 29 12.42 3.29 0.22
CA LYS A 29 11.07 3.66 0.61
C LYS A 29 10.20 2.40 0.76
N ILE A 30 9.02 2.59 1.32
CA ILE A 30 8.01 1.53 1.41
C ILE A 30 7.01 1.74 0.29
N ALA A 31 6.91 0.79 -0.63
CA ALA A 31 5.77 0.71 -1.53
C ALA A 31 4.72 -0.24 -0.96
N VAL A 32 3.49 0.24 -0.83
CA VAL A 32 2.34 -0.52 -0.33
C VAL A 32 1.41 -0.77 -1.50
N LEU A 33 1.12 -2.03 -1.79
CA LEU A 33 0.12 -2.43 -2.78
C LEU A 33 -1.07 -3.04 -2.05
N TRP A 34 -2.29 -2.62 -2.36
CA TRP A 34 -3.47 -3.24 -1.75
C TRP A 34 -4.68 -3.26 -2.66
N GLU A 35 -5.58 -4.21 -2.38
CA GLU A 35 -6.78 -4.42 -3.16
C GLU A 35 -8.00 -3.79 -2.47
N LYS A 36 -8.78 -3.00 -3.22
CA LYS A 36 -10.04 -2.41 -2.78
C LYS A 36 -11.18 -2.86 -3.69
N SER A 37 -12.13 -3.59 -3.14
CA SER A 37 -13.34 -4.01 -3.85
C SER A 37 -14.27 -2.82 -4.06
N GLY A 38 -14.75 -2.63 -5.29
CA GLY A 38 -15.77 -1.63 -5.59
C GLY A 38 -17.18 -2.22 -5.46
N GLY A 39 -17.71 -2.38 -4.24
CA GLY A 39 -19.13 -2.72 -3.98
C GLY A 39 -19.44 -4.17 -3.53
N VAL A 40 -20.71 -4.59 -3.72
CA VAL A 40 -21.29 -5.88 -3.30
C VAL A 40 -21.75 -6.81 -4.45
N SER A 41 -21.82 -6.34 -5.69
CA SER A 41 -22.30 -7.06 -6.88
C SER A 41 -21.28 -8.01 -7.51
N PHE A 42 -21.78 -8.98 -8.30
CA PHE A 42 -20.98 -10.06 -8.89
C PHE A 42 -20.20 -9.65 -10.16
N MET A 43 -20.54 -8.53 -10.80
CA MET A 43 -19.81 -7.98 -11.95
C MET A 43 -18.67 -7.04 -11.55
N GLU A 44 -18.29 -7.04 -10.28
CA GLU A 44 -17.41 -5.99 -9.76
C GLU A 44 -15.98 -6.13 -10.21
N LYS A 45 -15.42 -4.97 -10.52
CA LYS A 45 -13.99 -4.78 -10.62
C LYS A 45 -13.45 -4.42 -9.25
N LYS A 46 -12.21 -4.81 -8.98
CA LYS A 46 -11.44 -4.34 -7.84
C LYS A 46 -10.33 -3.44 -8.33
N MET A 47 -10.05 -2.41 -7.55
CA MET A 47 -8.95 -1.49 -7.79
C MET A 47 -7.74 -1.97 -7.00
N ILE A 48 -6.61 -2.08 -7.68
CA ILE A 48 -5.30 -2.26 -7.06
C ILE A 48 -4.74 -0.86 -6.87
N TRP A 49 -4.57 -0.50 -5.61
CA TRP A 49 -3.95 0.74 -5.19
C TRP A 49 -2.47 0.52 -4.92
N CYS A 50 -1.69 1.57 -5.14
CA CYS A 50 -0.30 1.60 -4.75
C CYS A 50 -0.01 2.94 -4.08
N ALA A 51 0.79 2.91 -3.02
CA ALA A 51 1.34 4.10 -2.40
C ALA A 51 2.83 3.94 -2.17
N VAL A 52 3.60 5.00 -2.43
CA VAL A 52 5.02 5.08 -2.10
C VAL A 52 5.17 6.01 -0.90
N ILE A 53 5.78 5.48 0.16
CA ILE A 53 5.92 6.13 1.46
C ILE A 53 7.42 6.23 1.77
N ALA A 54 7.93 7.45 1.76
CA ALA A 54 9.27 7.73 2.29
C ALA A 54 9.26 7.61 3.81
N VAL A 55 10.34 7.07 4.37
CA VAL A 55 10.47 6.82 5.82
C VAL A 55 11.55 7.72 6.39
N GLU A 56 11.21 8.48 7.42
CA GLU A 56 12.10 9.38 8.12
C GLU A 56 12.21 8.97 9.60
N ARG A 57 13.43 8.98 10.14
CA ARG A 57 13.65 8.83 11.58
C ARG A 57 13.75 10.22 12.21
N ARG A 58 12.95 10.45 13.25
CA ARG A 58 12.96 11.69 14.03
C ARG A 58 13.55 11.44 15.42
N SER A 59 13.70 12.51 16.20
CA SER A 59 14.17 12.44 17.59
C SER A 59 13.37 11.44 18.41
N GLY A 60 13.98 10.88 19.47
CA GLY A 60 13.26 9.99 20.39
C GLY A 60 12.87 8.63 19.78
N GLN A 61 13.58 8.20 18.73
CA GLN A 61 13.35 6.92 18.04
C GLN A 61 11.98 6.82 17.34
N GLU A 62 11.35 7.95 17.05
CA GLU A 62 10.11 8.00 16.29
C GLU A 62 10.37 7.78 14.79
N ILE A 63 9.45 7.07 14.14
CA ILE A 63 9.50 6.82 12.69
C ILE A 63 8.25 7.46 12.07
N TYR A 64 8.46 8.33 11.10
CA TYR A 64 7.41 9.02 10.35
C TYR A 64 7.44 8.59 8.89
N GLY A 65 6.25 8.46 8.31
CA GLY A 65 6.04 8.25 6.89
C GLY A 65 5.63 9.55 6.22
N LYS A 66 6.09 9.75 5.00
CA LYS A 66 5.61 10.77 4.08
C LYS A 66 5.09 10.08 2.83
N ILE A 67 3.81 10.25 2.53
CA ILE A 67 3.20 9.72 1.31
C ILE A 67 3.69 10.58 0.15
N GLU A 68 4.54 10.02 -0.71
CA GLU A 68 5.04 10.72 -1.90
C GLU A 68 4.12 10.55 -3.10
N TRP A 69 3.46 9.40 -3.18
CA TRP A 69 2.53 9.09 -4.25
C TRP A 69 1.51 8.05 -3.77
N CYS A 70 0.26 8.16 -4.22
CA CYS A 70 -0.81 7.23 -3.89
C CYS A 70 -1.91 7.28 -4.95
N ASP A 71 -2.10 6.21 -5.71
CA ASP A 71 -3.16 6.14 -6.72
C ASP A 71 -3.58 4.70 -7.05
N VAL A 72 -4.65 4.56 -7.82
CA VAL A 72 -5.05 3.31 -8.46
C VAL A 72 -4.12 3.02 -9.63
N VAL A 73 -3.36 1.92 -9.54
CA VAL A 73 -2.48 1.47 -10.63
C VAL A 73 -3.19 0.60 -11.64
N LEU A 74 -4.22 -0.14 -11.20
CA LEU A 74 -4.90 -1.10 -12.04
C LEU A 74 -6.32 -1.37 -11.56
N THR A 75 -7.21 -1.62 -12.50
CA THR A 75 -8.58 -2.09 -12.21
C THR A 75 -8.77 -3.45 -12.87
N VAL A 76 -9.04 -4.48 -12.07
CA VAL A 76 -9.12 -5.89 -12.52
C VAL A 76 -10.47 -6.51 -12.16
N PRO A 77 -10.92 -7.58 -12.84
CA PRO A 77 -12.06 -8.37 -12.37
C PRO A 77 -11.86 -8.90 -10.94
N LYS A 78 -12.94 -9.05 -10.17
CA LYS A 78 -12.90 -9.50 -8.76
C LYS A 78 -12.19 -10.84 -8.54
N SER A 79 -12.17 -11.72 -9.53
CA SER A 79 -11.55 -13.05 -9.47
C SER A 79 -10.02 -13.03 -9.51
N TYR A 80 -9.41 -11.93 -9.92
CA TYR A 80 -7.95 -11.80 -9.89
C TYR A 80 -7.45 -11.79 -8.45
N CYS A 81 -6.21 -12.20 -8.22
CA CYS A 81 -5.53 -12.11 -6.93
C CYS A 81 -4.08 -11.68 -7.18
N VAL A 82 -3.54 -10.77 -6.38
CA VAL A 82 -2.11 -10.47 -6.41
C VAL A 82 -1.36 -11.63 -5.75
N LEU A 83 -0.59 -12.37 -6.55
CA LEU A 83 0.24 -13.47 -6.05
C LEU A 83 1.53 -12.93 -5.44
N GLU A 84 2.30 -12.22 -6.26
CA GLU A 84 3.61 -11.68 -5.89
C GLU A 84 3.73 -10.21 -6.28
N SER A 85 4.65 -9.50 -5.63
CA SER A 85 4.95 -8.10 -5.89
C SER A 85 6.46 -7.90 -5.81
N ILE A 86 7.04 -7.34 -6.86
CA ILE A 86 8.46 -7.04 -6.95
C ILE A 86 8.60 -5.55 -7.26
N ALA A 87 9.44 -4.86 -6.51
CA ALA A 87 9.83 -3.50 -6.81
C ALA A 87 10.96 -3.53 -7.84
N VAL A 88 10.80 -2.78 -8.93
CA VAL A 88 11.85 -2.55 -9.93
C VAL A 88 12.28 -1.10 -9.83
N THR A 89 13.58 -0.87 -9.64
CA THR A 89 14.20 0.45 -9.64
C THR A 89 14.92 0.65 -10.97
N ILE A 90 14.76 1.82 -11.58
CA ILE A 90 15.44 2.20 -12.84
C ILE A 90 16.79 2.83 -12.51
#